data_AF-A0A225X2H6-F1
#
_entry.id   AF-A0A225X2H6-F1
#
_cell.length_a   1.000
_cell.length_b   1.000
_cell.length_c   1.000
_cell.angle_alpha   90.00
_cell.angle_beta   90.00
_cell.angle_gamma   90.00
#
_symmetry.space_group_name_H-M   'P 1'
#
loop_
_entity.id
_entity.type
_entity.pdbx_description
1 polymer ?
#
loop_
_entity_poly.entity_id
_entity_poly.type
_entity_poly.pdbx_seq_one_letter_code
_entity_poly.pdbx_strand_id
1 'polypeptide(L)'
;MLVSGPTTDFQRINLAKLEVNYASHKREPLGKSFNRGHKLPAHMQRPEFAFGMSGTFCESAKELLYPSRSDRLMNSQEDEARYKKSHGSVAPGEQKHRNYRWEAAKIDPARHRFGVKPVERDAGEVAVILNPEMNESTVPLTVAPQHLEDRRTLYDHLGKPRHLGAADTDNLPNNHVFGVTTQDSDSAWQCIQGEYSPEEQQPDPDLGRAVNHGWRNVTADSRLFGIPTIRSDIPAPARRSIADGQNYGDDADAQTLLYPEEFASSGVSNAEFGEPRDKKYLQGLFQKIGHEVPDEDFELIWKQATHSVRYTSVGQASIADYRDALNDFFEAQGRGPAALQQWQSGVQSM
;
A
#
# COMPACT_ATOMS: atom_id res chain seq x y z
N MET A 1 17.84 -45.17 104.60
CA MET A 1 17.28 -43.80 104.64
C MET A 1 18.20 -42.96 105.51
N LEU A 2 18.69 -41.82 105.01
CA LEU A 2 19.52 -40.90 105.80
C LEU A 2 18.59 -40.06 106.69
N VAL A 3 18.80 -40.10 108.01
CA VAL A 3 18.02 -39.32 108.99
C VAL A 3 18.88 -38.15 109.47
N SER A 4 18.40 -36.91 109.26
CA SER A 4 19.00 -35.67 109.78
C SER A 4 18.09 -35.05 110.85
N GLY A 5 18.20 -35.52 112.09
CA GLY A 5 17.50 -34.93 113.25
C GLY A 5 17.76 -35.69 114.55
N PRO A 6 17.65 -35.04 115.72
CA PRO A 6 17.81 -35.71 117.02
C PRO A 6 16.70 -36.74 117.23
N THR A 7 17.08 -37.97 117.55
CA THR A 7 16.13 -39.08 117.73
C THR A 7 15.62 -39.22 119.16
N THR A 8 16.20 -38.47 120.11
CA THR A 8 15.83 -38.48 121.53
C THR A 8 15.51 -37.08 122.04
N ASP A 9 14.59 -36.98 123.00
CA ASP A 9 14.20 -35.69 123.60
C ASP A 9 15.36 -34.99 124.31
N PHE A 10 16.26 -35.76 124.91
CA PHE A 10 17.47 -35.21 125.51
C PHE A 10 18.33 -34.48 124.48
N GLN A 11 18.50 -35.07 123.29
CA GLN A 11 19.22 -34.41 122.19
C GLN A 11 18.47 -33.17 121.71
N ARG A 12 17.13 -33.20 121.60
CA ARG A 12 16.31 -32.04 121.22
C ARG A 12 16.48 -30.85 122.19
N ILE A 13 16.42 -31.08 123.49
CA ILE A 13 16.57 -30.01 124.50
C ILE A 13 17.99 -29.47 124.51
N ASN A 14 19.01 -30.33 124.38
CA ASN A 14 20.39 -29.86 124.30
C ASN A 14 20.64 -29.02 123.05
N LEU A 15 20.09 -29.44 121.91
CA LEU A 15 20.17 -28.68 120.66
C LEU A 15 19.49 -27.31 120.84
N ALA A 16 18.28 -27.27 121.41
CA ALA A 16 17.59 -26.01 121.70
C ALA A 16 18.41 -25.09 122.63
N LYS A 17 19.04 -25.64 123.69
CA LYS A 17 19.91 -24.85 124.59
C LYS A 17 21.13 -24.28 123.87
N LEU A 18 21.72 -25.03 122.96
CA LEU A 18 22.84 -24.57 122.14
C LEU A 18 22.39 -23.47 121.16
N GLU A 19 21.18 -23.58 120.61
CA GLU A 19 20.59 -22.61 119.67
C GLU A 19 20.04 -21.33 120.34
N VAL A 20 19.80 -21.30 121.66
CA VAL A 20 19.29 -20.12 122.40
C VAL A 20 20.13 -18.86 122.15
N ASN A 21 21.43 -19.00 121.88
CA ASN A 21 22.27 -17.83 121.68
C ASN A 21 22.02 -17.12 120.34
N TYR A 22 21.45 -17.81 119.34
CA TYR A 22 21.21 -17.24 118.03
C TYR A 22 20.22 -16.07 118.08
N ALA A 23 20.50 -15.04 117.27
CA ALA A 23 19.69 -13.84 117.21
C ALA A 23 18.26 -14.13 116.72
N SER A 24 18.08 -15.09 115.80
CA SER A 24 16.77 -15.54 115.34
C SER A 24 15.96 -16.12 116.49
N HIS A 25 16.55 -17.01 117.30
CA HIS A 25 15.87 -17.61 118.46
C HIS A 25 15.43 -16.60 119.53
N LYS A 26 16.20 -15.51 119.72
CA LYS A 26 15.84 -14.44 120.68
C LYS A 26 14.79 -13.47 120.13
N ARG A 27 14.78 -13.20 118.82
CA ARG A 27 13.91 -12.21 118.18
C ARG A 27 12.60 -12.79 117.68
N GLU A 28 12.61 -14.06 117.27
CA GLU A 28 11.50 -14.77 116.66
C GLU A 28 11.14 -16.05 117.45
N PRO A 29 10.90 -15.96 118.77
CA PRO A 29 10.39 -17.12 119.52
C PRO A 29 8.97 -17.44 119.05
N LEU A 30 8.74 -18.67 118.61
CA LEU A 30 7.43 -19.08 118.10
C LEU A 30 6.33 -18.85 119.15
N GLY A 31 5.30 -18.08 118.77
CA GLY A 31 4.12 -17.80 119.60
C GLY A 31 4.30 -16.72 120.68
N LYS A 32 5.44 -16.03 120.76
CA LYS A 32 5.64 -14.90 121.67
C LYS A 32 6.19 -13.69 120.90
N SER A 33 5.74 -12.50 121.27
CA SER A 33 6.31 -11.26 120.71
C SER A 33 7.74 -11.05 121.23
N PHE A 34 8.53 -10.29 120.47
CA PHE A 34 9.90 -9.97 120.84
C PHE A 34 9.94 -9.25 122.19
N ASN A 35 10.53 -9.90 123.18
CA ASN A 35 10.74 -9.28 124.48
C ASN A 35 12.00 -8.40 124.42
N ARG A 36 11.79 -7.07 124.46
CA ARG A 36 12.87 -6.05 124.45
C ARG A 36 13.65 -5.97 125.77
N GLY A 37 13.25 -6.71 126.80
CA GLY A 37 13.95 -6.74 128.10
C GLY A 37 13.69 -5.52 129.00
N HIS A 38 12.67 -4.70 128.71
CA HIS A 38 12.32 -3.56 129.56
C HIS A 38 11.72 -4.03 130.90
N LYS A 39 12.22 -3.47 132.01
CA LYS A 39 11.68 -3.70 133.36
C LYS A 39 10.56 -2.68 133.64
N LEU A 40 9.31 -3.08 133.48
CA LEU A 40 8.15 -2.22 133.80
C LEU A 40 7.98 -2.09 135.32
N PRO A 41 7.59 -0.91 135.85
CA PRO A 41 7.32 -0.70 137.27
C PRO A 41 6.27 -1.66 137.82
N ALA A 42 6.43 -2.10 139.08
CA ALA A 42 5.59 -3.15 139.67
C ALA A 42 4.08 -2.84 139.71
N HIS A 43 3.67 -1.57 139.79
CA HIS A 43 2.25 -1.18 139.81
C HIS A 43 1.55 -1.35 138.45
N MET A 44 2.31 -1.41 137.36
CA MET A 44 1.81 -1.58 136.00
C MET A 44 1.61 -3.05 135.60
N GLN A 45 2.10 -4.01 136.40
CA GLN A 45 1.92 -5.45 136.13
C GLN A 45 0.63 -6.00 136.75
N ARG A 46 -0.12 -5.19 137.51
CA ARG A 46 -1.41 -5.58 138.08
C ARG A 46 -2.50 -5.49 137.01
N PRO A 47 -3.43 -6.47 136.92
CA PRO A 47 -4.45 -6.49 135.88
C PRO A 47 -5.45 -5.32 135.95
N GLU A 48 -5.56 -4.64 137.10
CA GLU A 48 -6.53 -3.55 137.33
C GLU A 48 -6.00 -2.16 136.93
N PHE A 49 -4.71 -2.04 136.62
CA PHE A 49 -4.13 -0.75 136.26
C PHE A 49 -4.46 -0.40 134.80
N ALA A 50 -5.30 0.62 134.61
CA ALA A 50 -5.55 1.23 133.32
C ALA A 50 -4.57 2.39 133.09
N PHE A 51 -3.83 2.31 131.99
CA PHE A 51 -2.90 3.37 131.60
C PHE A 51 -3.68 4.58 131.06
N GLY A 52 -3.49 5.76 131.67
CA GLY A 52 -4.05 7.03 131.17
C GLY A 52 -4.38 8.05 132.27
N MET A 53 -4.71 9.30 131.89
CA MET A 53 -5.17 10.38 132.78
C MET A 53 -6.69 10.61 132.64
N SER A 54 -7.40 10.88 133.74
CA SER A 54 -8.82 11.27 133.76
C SER A 54 -8.98 12.77 134.09
N GLY A 55 -9.97 13.46 133.49
CA GLY A 55 -10.14 14.93 133.56
C GLY A 55 -11.51 15.42 134.05
N THR A 56 -11.58 16.68 134.50
CA THR A 56 -12.79 17.41 134.94
C THR A 56 -13.33 18.36 133.84
N PHE A 57 -14.65 18.67 133.82
CA PHE A 57 -15.35 19.35 132.71
C PHE A 57 -15.38 20.91 132.76
N CYS A 58 -15.45 21.57 131.58
CA CYS A 58 -15.48 23.04 131.35
C CYS A 58 -16.85 23.57 130.84
N GLU A 59 -17.03 24.90 130.81
CA GLU A 59 -18.23 25.66 130.38
C GLU A 59 -18.80 25.28 128.99
N SER A 60 -20.09 25.60 128.77
CA SER A 60 -20.86 25.15 127.60
C SER A 60 -20.37 25.78 126.30
N ALA A 61 -19.90 24.93 125.38
CA ALA A 61 -19.45 25.34 124.05
C ALA A 61 -20.50 26.14 123.24
N LYS A 62 -21.78 26.02 123.57
CA LYS A 62 -22.87 26.65 122.81
C LYS A 62 -22.77 28.18 122.80
N GLU A 63 -22.42 28.80 123.91
CA GLU A 63 -22.38 30.27 124.03
C GLU A 63 -21.15 30.86 123.32
N LEU A 64 -20.03 30.15 123.36
CA LEU A 64 -18.82 30.46 122.59
C LEU A 64 -19.04 30.34 121.07
N LEU A 65 -19.81 29.34 120.64
CA LEU A 65 -20.06 29.08 119.22
C LEU A 65 -21.11 30.01 118.62
N TYR A 66 -22.08 30.47 119.41
CA TYR A 66 -23.25 31.19 118.91
C TYR A 66 -23.51 32.49 119.69
N PRO A 67 -22.75 33.57 119.43
CA PRO A 67 -23.04 34.89 120.02
C PRO A 67 -24.44 35.36 119.61
N SER A 68 -25.22 35.85 120.59
CA SER A 68 -26.60 36.29 120.38
C SER A 68 -26.65 37.53 119.47
N ARG A 69 -27.57 37.49 118.49
CA ARG A 69 -27.69 38.39 117.33
C ARG A 69 -27.99 39.87 117.61
N SER A 70 -27.93 40.34 118.85
CA SER A 70 -28.31 41.72 119.20
C SER A 70 -27.24 42.76 118.80
N ASP A 71 -25.96 42.37 118.76
CA ASP A 71 -24.89 43.24 118.28
C ASP A 71 -24.59 42.93 116.81
N ARG A 72 -25.40 43.53 115.94
CA ARG A 72 -25.23 43.50 114.48
C ARG A 72 -23.81 43.95 114.10
N LEU A 73 -23.04 43.01 113.59
CA LEU A 73 -21.84 43.16 112.74
C LEU A 73 -22.13 43.87 111.39
N MET A 74 -23.05 44.83 111.36
CA MET A 74 -23.35 45.59 110.15
C MET A 74 -22.59 46.91 110.21
N ASN A 75 -21.48 46.97 109.48
CA ASN A 75 -20.72 48.21 109.27
C ASN A 75 -21.59 49.20 108.47
N SER A 76 -21.38 50.51 108.66
CA SER A 76 -22.04 51.53 107.85
C SER A 76 -21.64 51.37 106.37
N GLN A 77 -22.54 51.65 105.44
CA GLN A 77 -22.28 51.49 103.98
C GLN A 77 -21.03 52.26 103.52
N GLU A 78 -20.71 53.38 104.17
CA GLU A 78 -19.51 54.16 103.90
C GLU A 78 -18.23 53.46 104.38
N ASP A 79 -18.30 52.74 105.50
CA ASP A 79 -17.18 51.95 106.03
C ASP A 79 -16.89 50.79 105.09
N GLU A 80 -17.93 50.11 104.59
CA GLU A 80 -17.78 49.07 103.57
C GLU A 80 -17.13 49.60 102.30
N ALA A 81 -17.55 50.77 101.80
CA ALA A 81 -16.92 51.40 100.64
C ALA A 81 -15.43 51.75 100.88
N ARG A 82 -15.09 52.22 102.09
CA ARG A 82 -13.69 52.48 102.50
C ARG A 82 -12.88 51.18 102.58
N TYR A 83 -13.43 50.10 103.12
CA TYR A 83 -12.77 48.79 103.19
C TYR A 83 -12.59 48.15 101.80
N LYS A 84 -13.59 48.30 100.91
CA LYS A 84 -13.48 47.90 99.49
C LYS A 84 -12.30 48.59 98.79
N LYS A 85 -12.06 49.88 99.08
CA LYS A 85 -10.95 50.65 98.49
C LYS A 85 -9.58 50.37 99.14
N SER A 86 -9.52 50.30 100.47
CA SER A 86 -8.25 50.19 101.22
C SER A 86 -7.71 48.76 101.27
N HIS A 87 -8.57 47.79 101.57
CA HIS A 87 -8.17 46.39 101.81
C HIS A 87 -8.65 45.45 100.70
N GLY A 88 -9.37 45.96 99.69
CA GLY A 88 -9.95 45.13 98.64
C GLY A 88 -11.03 44.17 99.16
N SER A 89 -11.60 44.45 100.33
CA SER A 89 -12.62 43.62 100.97
C SER A 89 -13.96 43.84 100.29
N VAL A 90 -14.21 43.05 99.25
CA VAL A 90 -15.41 43.12 98.40
C VAL A 90 -16.38 42.01 98.83
N ALA A 91 -17.69 42.27 98.73
CA ALA A 91 -18.67 41.27 99.08
C ALA A 91 -18.65 40.11 98.07
N PRO A 92 -19.00 38.87 98.47
CA PRO A 92 -19.05 37.75 97.56
C PRO A 92 -19.96 38.03 96.34
N GLY A 93 -19.40 37.93 95.13
CA GLY A 93 -20.13 38.10 93.87
C GLY A 93 -20.11 39.51 93.26
N GLU A 94 -19.54 40.52 93.94
CA GLU A 94 -19.41 41.86 93.37
C GLU A 94 -18.20 41.97 92.42
N GLN A 95 -18.38 42.61 91.27
CA GLN A 95 -17.28 42.89 90.35
C GLN A 95 -16.45 44.09 90.81
N LYS A 96 -15.14 44.05 90.57
CA LYS A 96 -14.23 45.16 90.90
C LYS A 96 -14.53 46.39 90.03
N HIS A 97 -15.02 47.45 90.64
CA HIS A 97 -15.21 48.73 89.97
C HIS A 97 -13.86 49.44 89.75
N ARG A 98 -13.48 49.68 88.49
CA ARG A 98 -12.18 50.28 88.12
C ARG A 98 -12.23 51.80 87.84
N ASN A 99 -13.39 52.45 88.02
CA ASN A 99 -13.61 53.87 87.76
C ASN A 99 -13.23 54.32 86.32
N TYR A 100 -13.50 53.49 85.31
CA TYR A 100 -13.32 53.88 83.91
C TYR A 100 -14.34 54.96 83.50
N ARG A 101 -13.91 55.90 82.64
CA ARG A 101 -14.76 56.94 82.07
C ARG A 101 -15.44 56.43 80.80
N TRP A 102 -16.50 55.65 80.95
CA TRP A 102 -17.24 55.04 79.84
C TRP A 102 -17.93 56.07 78.91
N GLU A 103 -18.34 57.22 79.45
CA GLU A 103 -18.95 58.32 78.68
C GLU A 103 -18.01 58.87 77.58
N ALA A 104 -16.71 58.98 77.88
CA ALA A 104 -15.73 59.49 76.92
C ALA A 104 -15.59 58.56 75.69
N ALA A 105 -15.83 57.26 75.87
CA ALA A 105 -15.78 56.27 74.81
C ALA A 105 -17.13 56.11 74.06
N LYS A 106 -18.20 56.81 74.47
CA LYS A 106 -19.58 56.63 73.96
C LYS A 106 -20.03 55.16 73.95
N ILE A 107 -19.57 54.38 74.92
CA ILE A 107 -19.85 52.94 75.05
C ILE A 107 -20.60 52.71 76.36
N ASP A 108 -21.75 52.05 76.27
CA ASP A 108 -22.47 51.51 77.43
C ASP A 108 -21.94 50.10 77.77
N PRO A 109 -21.29 49.88 78.92
CA PRO A 109 -20.69 48.59 79.29
C PRO A 109 -21.68 47.43 79.35
N ALA A 110 -22.95 47.71 79.65
CA ALA A 110 -23.96 46.67 79.80
C ALA A 110 -24.53 46.19 78.44
N ARG A 111 -24.55 47.08 77.43
CA ARG A 111 -25.20 46.82 76.14
C ARG A 111 -24.22 46.61 75.00
N HIS A 112 -23.04 47.23 75.07
CA HIS A 112 -22.07 47.18 73.99
C HIS A 112 -21.40 45.81 73.91
N ARG A 113 -21.41 45.21 72.71
CA ARG A 113 -20.70 43.96 72.43
C ARG A 113 -19.24 44.29 72.12
N PHE A 114 -18.35 44.00 73.06
CA PHE A 114 -16.92 44.22 72.87
C PHE A 114 -16.31 43.21 71.89
N GLY A 115 -15.31 43.67 71.11
CA GLY A 115 -14.64 42.89 70.07
C GLY A 115 -14.79 43.52 68.68
N VAL A 116 -13.97 43.10 67.72
CA VAL A 116 -14.08 43.53 66.33
C VAL A 116 -15.35 42.91 65.73
N LYS A 117 -16.24 43.74 65.19
CA LYS A 117 -17.44 43.24 64.48
C LYS A 117 -16.94 42.44 63.25
N PRO A 118 -17.27 41.14 63.12
CA PRO A 118 -17.04 40.45 61.86
C PRO A 118 -17.86 41.15 60.78
N VAL A 119 -17.25 41.39 59.61
CA VAL A 119 -17.88 42.04 58.46
C VAL A 119 -19.25 41.39 58.24
N GLU A 120 -20.30 42.22 58.12
CA GLU A 120 -21.65 41.75 57.89
C GLU A 120 -21.67 40.91 56.62
N ARG A 121 -22.24 39.70 56.71
CA ARG A 121 -22.44 38.84 55.55
C ARG A 121 -23.61 39.40 54.77
N ASP A 122 -23.33 40.32 53.86
CA ASP A 122 -24.26 40.62 52.77
C ASP A 122 -24.38 39.34 51.94
N ALA A 123 -25.50 38.64 52.14
CA ALA A 123 -25.73 37.28 51.64
C ALA A 123 -25.74 37.19 50.09
N GLY A 124 -25.69 38.32 49.39
CA GLY A 124 -25.68 38.41 47.94
C GLY A 124 -24.30 38.44 47.29
N GLU A 125 -23.22 38.75 48.02
CA GLU A 125 -21.89 38.93 47.42
C GLU A 125 -21.34 37.64 46.81
N VAL A 126 -21.52 36.52 47.52
CA VAL A 126 -21.10 35.19 47.04
C VAL A 126 -21.91 34.77 45.82
N ALA A 127 -23.19 35.14 45.76
CA ALA A 127 -24.04 34.86 44.60
C ALA A 127 -23.57 35.63 43.35
N VAL A 128 -23.12 36.88 43.52
CA VAL A 128 -22.52 37.69 42.44
C VAL A 128 -21.17 37.12 41.97
N ILE A 129 -20.36 36.56 42.88
CA ILE A 129 -19.11 35.89 42.51
C ILE A 129 -19.37 34.59 41.73
N LEU A 130 -20.41 33.84 42.11
CA LEU A 130 -20.79 32.60 41.42
C LEU A 130 -21.40 32.87 40.05
N ASN A 131 -22.21 33.93 39.94
CA ASN A 131 -22.89 34.34 38.71
C ASN A 131 -22.52 35.80 38.37
N PRO A 132 -21.37 36.03 37.72
CA PRO A 132 -20.92 37.38 37.39
C PRO A 132 -21.91 38.12 36.47
N GLU A 133 -22.70 37.41 35.67
CA GLU A 133 -23.74 37.98 34.81
C GLU A 133 -24.89 38.67 35.58
N MET A 134 -25.05 38.40 36.89
CA MET A 134 -26.02 39.09 37.74
C MET A 134 -25.55 40.50 38.17
N ASN A 135 -24.29 40.84 37.92
CA ASN A 135 -23.74 42.14 38.26
C ASN A 135 -23.99 43.13 37.11
N GLU A 136 -24.84 44.13 37.34
CA GLU A 136 -25.13 45.17 36.35
C GLU A 136 -23.90 45.99 35.92
N SER A 137 -22.83 45.98 36.74
CA SER A 137 -21.56 46.65 36.40
C SER A 137 -20.69 45.87 35.41
N THR A 138 -20.93 44.58 35.20
CA THR A 138 -20.19 43.75 34.24
C THR A 138 -20.96 43.61 32.94
N VAL A 139 -21.01 44.70 32.17
CA VAL A 139 -21.54 44.66 30.79
C VAL A 139 -20.39 44.28 29.85
N PRO A 140 -20.52 43.25 28.99
CA PRO A 140 -19.51 42.98 27.99
C PRO A 140 -19.36 44.17 27.04
N LEU A 141 -18.13 44.57 26.72
CA LEU A 141 -17.87 45.62 25.74
C LEU A 141 -18.41 45.20 24.36
N THR A 142 -19.41 45.92 23.86
CA THR A 142 -20.01 45.70 22.53
C THR A 142 -19.08 46.10 21.38
N VAL A 143 -18.14 47.01 21.64
CA VAL A 143 -17.20 47.52 20.64
C VAL A 143 -15.78 47.22 21.11
N ALA A 144 -15.04 46.50 20.27
CA ALA A 144 -13.66 46.14 20.48
C ALA A 144 -12.83 46.50 19.24
N PRO A 145 -11.51 46.68 19.37
CA PRO A 145 -10.65 46.96 18.24
C PRO A 145 -10.59 45.77 17.28
N GLN A 146 -10.59 46.05 15.97
CA GLN A 146 -10.68 45.05 14.91
C GLN A 146 -9.62 43.94 15.05
N HIS A 147 -8.35 44.29 15.28
CA HIS A 147 -7.27 43.31 15.44
C HIS A 147 -7.50 42.30 16.59
N LEU A 148 -8.25 42.70 17.62
CA LEU A 148 -8.56 41.84 18.76
C LEU A 148 -9.68 40.86 18.40
N GLU A 149 -10.69 41.33 17.65
CA GLU A 149 -11.74 40.47 17.10
C GLU A 149 -11.20 39.49 16.05
N ASP A 150 -10.33 39.95 15.15
CA ASP A 150 -9.67 39.08 14.16
C ASP A 150 -8.85 37.98 14.84
N ARG A 151 -8.23 38.27 16.00
CA ARG A 151 -7.56 37.24 16.81
C ARG A 151 -8.56 36.32 17.50
N ARG A 152 -9.73 36.81 17.92
CA ARG A 152 -10.78 36.01 18.56
C ARG A 152 -11.38 34.98 17.61
N THR A 153 -11.47 35.27 16.31
CA THR A 153 -11.98 34.31 15.30
C THR A 153 -11.07 33.08 15.13
N LEU A 154 -9.80 33.16 15.55
CA LEU A 154 -8.85 32.05 15.53
C LEU A 154 -8.97 31.13 16.76
N TYR A 155 -9.79 31.49 17.74
CA TYR A 155 -10.06 30.64 18.89
C TYR A 155 -11.01 29.48 18.53
N ASP A 156 -11.08 28.50 19.43
CA ASP A 156 -11.98 27.38 19.26
C ASP A 156 -13.42 27.79 19.58
N HIS A 157 -14.36 27.38 18.73
CA HIS A 157 -15.76 27.76 18.83
C HIS A 157 -16.61 26.50 18.82
N LEU A 158 -17.54 26.40 19.77
CA LEU A 158 -18.41 25.23 19.90
C LEU A 158 -19.21 25.00 18.59
N GLY A 159 -19.15 23.77 18.07
CA GLY A 159 -19.88 23.37 16.86
C GLY A 159 -19.27 23.84 15.54
N LYS A 160 -18.15 24.57 15.57
CA LYS A 160 -17.40 24.96 14.37
C LYS A 160 -16.03 24.27 14.36
N PRO A 161 -15.50 23.87 13.19
CA PRO A 161 -14.12 23.45 13.11
C PRO A 161 -13.19 24.63 13.40
N ARG A 162 -11.99 24.33 13.90
CA ARG A 162 -10.96 25.33 14.24
C ARG A 162 -10.57 26.15 13.01
N HIS A 163 -10.65 27.48 13.12
CA HIS A 163 -10.20 28.38 12.07
C HIS A 163 -8.67 28.48 12.05
N LEU A 164 -8.03 28.07 10.96
CA LEU A 164 -6.57 28.04 10.83
C LEU A 164 -5.96 29.32 10.20
N GLY A 165 -6.79 30.32 9.88
CA GLY A 165 -6.32 31.56 9.26
C GLY A 165 -5.93 31.41 7.79
N ALA A 166 -6.71 30.63 7.02
CA ALA A 166 -6.56 30.61 5.57
C ALA A 166 -6.93 31.99 5.01
N ALA A 167 -6.09 32.52 4.13
CA ALA A 167 -6.38 33.76 3.41
C ALA A 167 -7.42 33.48 2.31
N ASP A 168 -8.24 34.47 1.95
CA ASP A 168 -9.20 34.42 0.84
C ASP A 168 -8.51 34.40 -0.54
N THR A 169 -7.39 33.69 -0.69
CA THR A 169 -6.65 33.57 -1.94
C THR A 169 -7.31 32.60 -2.92
N ASP A 170 -8.22 31.78 -2.43
CA ASP A 170 -8.91 30.76 -3.21
C ASP A 170 -10.33 31.22 -3.50
N ASN A 171 -10.52 31.92 -4.62
CA ASN A 171 -11.84 32.27 -5.18
C ASN A 171 -12.55 31.01 -5.72
N LEU A 172 -12.75 30.01 -4.87
CA LEU A 172 -13.42 28.77 -5.23
C LEU A 172 -14.94 28.96 -5.05
N PRO A 173 -15.75 28.55 -6.03
CA PRO A 173 -17.20 28.60 -5.87
C PRO A 173 -17.64 27.69 -4.73
N ASN A 174 -18.75 28.01 -4.06
CA ASN A 174 -19.29 27.20 -2.96
C ASN A 174 -19.67 25.75 -3.38
N ASN A 175 -19.71 25.48 -4.68
CA ASN A 175 -19.94 24.15 -5.26
C ASN A 175 -18.64 23.41 -5.66
N HIS A 176 -17.47 23.96 -5.30
CA HIS A 176 -16.19 23.31 -5.56
C HIS A 176 -16.00 22.14 -4.59
N VAL A 177 -15.65 20.97 -5.14
CA VAL A 177 -15.28 19.79 -4.37
C VAL A 177 -13.77 19.77 -4.22
N PHE A 178 -13.28 19.92 -3.00
CA PHE A 178 -11.86 19.84 -2.68
C PHE A 178 -11.34 18.40 -2.83
N GLY A 179 -10.09 18.27 -3.27
CA GLY A 179 -9.41 16.99 -3.46
C GLY A 179 -8.69 16.93 -4.80
N VAL A 180 -7.99 15.82 -5.03
CA VAL A 180 -7.42 15.51 -6.33
C VAL A 180 -8.44 14.67 -7.08
N THR A 181 -8.95 15.15 -8.20
CA THR A 181 -9.69 14.30 -9.13
C THR A 181 -8.73 13.22 -9.62
N THR A 182 -9.11 11.95 -9.46
CA THR A 182 -8.38 10.86 -10.11
C THR A 182 -8.33 11.16 -11.61
N GLN A 183 -7.17 10.93 -12.24
CA GLN A 183 -7.02 11.18 -13.67
C GLN A 183 -8.15 10.47 -14.42
N ASP A 184 -8.76 11.16 -15.38
CA ASP A 184 -9.58 10.51 -16.40
C ASP A 184 -8.63 9.64 -17.21
N SER A 185 -8.44 8.40 -16.74
CA SER A 185 -7.76 7.37 -17.52
C SER A 185 -8.64 6.99 -18.69
N ASP A 186 -8.02 6.65 -19.81
CA ASP A 186 -8.73 6.11 -20.95
C ASP A 186 -9.62 4.93 -20.52
N SER A 187 -10.82 4.89 -21.11
CA SER A 187 -11.75 3.81 -20.83
C SER A 187 -11.11 2.46 -21.18
N ALA A 188 -11.41 1.41 -20.42
CA ALA A 188 -10.88 0.07 -20.71
C ALA A 188 -11.17 -0.38 -22.16
N TRP A 189 -12.27 0.11 -22.74
CA TRP A 189 -12.61 -0.11 -24.14
C TRP A 189 -11.61 0.53 -25.12
N GLN A 190 -11.24 1.81 -24.90
CA GLN A 190 -10.20 2.49 -25.70
C GLN A 190 -8.85 1.78 -25.57
N CYS A 191 -8.49 1.30 -24.38
CA CYS A 191 -7.24 0.56 -24.18
C CYS A 191 -7.22 -0.79 -24.91
N ILE A 192 -8.36 -1.48 -25.02
CA ILE A 192 -8.45 -2.78 -25.71
C ILE A 192 -8.41 -2.61 -27.23
N GLN A 193 -9.15 -1.64 -27.77
CA GLN A 193 -9.25 -1.46 -29.21
C GLN A 193 -8.09 -0.65 -29.79
N GLY A 194 -7.49 0.24 -28.99
CA GLY A 194 -6.50 1.21 -29.45
C GLY A 194 -7.08 2.25 -30.40
N GLU A 195 -6.29 3.28 -30.68
CA GLU A 195 -6.59 4.28 -31.71
C GLU A 195 -5.67 4.06 -32.90
N TYR A 196 -5.88 2.95 -33.62
CA TYR A 196 -5.08 2.62 -34.80
C TYR A 196 -5.61 3.34 -36.03
N SER A 197 -4.69 3.93 -36.79
CA SER A 197 -5.00 4.46 -38.11
C SER A 197 -5.47 3.35 -39.07
N PRO A 198 -6.22 3.67 -40.14
CA PRO A 198 -6.65 2.67 -41.12
C PRO A 198 -5.50 1.90 -41.78
N GLU A 199 -4.29 2.47 -41.79
CA GLU A 199 -3.06 1.86 -42.31
C GLU A 199 -2.52 0.79 -41.35
N GLU A 200 -2.51 1.06 -40.03
CA GLU A 200 -2.09 0.11 -38.99
C GLU A 200 -3.09 -1.04 -38.80
N GLN A 201 -4.36 -0.83 -39.18
CA GLN A 201 -5.37 -1.88 -39.19
C GLN A 201 -5.20 -2.85 -40.36
N GLN A 202 -4.43 -2.49 -41.39
CA GLN A 202 -4.18 -3.41 -42.50
C GLN A 202 -3.26 -4.55 -42.06
N PRO A 203 -3.45 -5.75 -42.62
CA PRO A 203 -2.54 -6.87 -42.38
C PRO A 203 -1.14 -6.56 -42.90
N ASP A 204 -0.13 -7.15 -42.26
CA ASP A 204 1.27 -6.99 -42.63
C ASP A 204 1.53 -7.40 -44.10
N PRO A 205 2.37 -6.65 -44.83
CA PRO A 205 2.53 -6.82 -46.27
C PRO A 205 3.29 -8.08 -46.69
N ASP A 206 3.96 -8.76 -45.76
CA ASP A 206 4.74 -9.99 -45.97
C ASP A 206 3.96 -11.27 -45.65
N LEU A 207 2.71 -11.15 -45.22
CA LEU A 207 1.82 -12.29 -45.02
C LEU A 207 1.59 -13.02 -46.36
N GLY A 208 2.02 -14.28 -46.41
CA GLY A 208 1.83 -15.16 -47.57
C GLY A 208 2.74 -14.92 -48.76
N ARG A 209 3.72 -14.00 -48.69
CA ARG A 209 4.66 -13.74 -49.80
C ARG A 209 6.03 -13.26 -49.32
N ALA A 210 7.08 -13.67 -50.02
CA ALA A 210 8.42 -13.16 -49.77
C ALA A 210 8.56 -11.71 -50.28
N VAL A 211 8.79 -10.76 -49.37
CA VAL A 211 8.99 -9.32 -49.68
C VAL A 211 10.48 -8.95 -49.72
N ASN A 212 11.34 -9.79 -49.16
CA ASN A 212 12.78 -9.58 -49.12
C ASN A 212 13.38 -9.49 -50.52
N HIS A 213 14.18 -8.45 -50.75
CA HIS A 213 14.87 -8.23 -52.02
C HIS A 213 15.76 -9.44 -52.36
N GLY A 214 15.64 -9.99 -53.57
CA GLY A 214 16.33 -11.22 -54.02
C GLY A 214 15.48 -12.50 -53.96
N TRP A 215 14.46 -12.56 -53.10
CA TRP A 215 13.55 -13.70 -53.00
C TRP A 215 12.09 -13.34 -53.31
N ARG A 216 11.86 -12.17 -53.88
CA ARG A 216 10.52 -11.71 -54.26
C ARG A 216 9.94 -12.63 -55.32
N ASN A 217 8.74 -13.13 -55.08
CA ASN A 217 7.96 -13.87 -56.08
C ASN A 217 7.25 -12.88 -57.03
N VAL A 218 8.02 -11.96 -57.62
CA VAL A 218 7.55 -10.95 -58.57
C VAL A 218 8.43 -11.06 -59.80
N THR A 219 7.84 -11.52 -60.89
CA THR A 219 8.54 -11.71 -62.17
C THR A 219 7.93 -10.78 -63.21
N ALA A 220 8.77 -10.01 -63.91
CA ALA A 220 8.33 -9.14 -65.00
C ALA A 220 7.98 -9.92 -66.28
N ASP A 221 8.42 -11.18 -66.36
CA ASP A 221 8.38 -12.01 -67.54
C ASP A 221 7.54 -13.27 -67.27
N SER A 222 6.76 -13.70 -68.27
CA SER A 222 5.92 -14.91 -68.20
C SER A 222 6.66 -16.16 -68.66
N ARG A 223 7.95 -16.04 -68.98
CA ARG A 223 8.77 -17.18 -69.38
C ARG A 223 8.92 -18.19 -68.25
N LEU A 224 9.12 -19.45 -68.64
CA LEU A 224 9.53 -20.49 -67.70
C LEU A 224 10.97 -20.23 -67.25
N PHE A 225 11.20 -20.24 -65.94
CA PHE A 225 12.53 -20.12 -65.37
C PHE A 225 13.16 -21.51 -65.26
N GLY A 226 14.19 -21.77 -66.05
CA GLY A 226 14.89 -23.05 -66.08
C GLY A 226 15.79 -23.18 -67.30
N ILE A 227 16.48 -24.31 -67.42
CA ILE A 227 17.23 -24.71 -68.61
C ILE A 227 16.44 -25.86 -69.26
N PRO A 228 15.97 -25.72 -70.51
CA PRO A 228 15.25 -26.80 -71.19
C PRO A 228 16.20 -27.97 -71.50
N THR A 229 15.67 -29.19 -71.47
CA THR A 229 16.45 -30.40 -71.79
C THR A 229 16.98 -30.37 -73.22
N ILE A 230 16.15 -29.92 -74.16
CA ILE A 230 16.54 -29.63 -75.54
C ILE A 230 16.83 -28.14 -75.63
N ARG A 231 18.08 -27.80 -75.96
CA ARG A 231 18.56 -26.43 -75.94
C ARG A 231 18.39 -25.74 -77.30
N SER A 232 17.16 -25.70 -77.78
CA SER A 232 16.78 -24.92 -78.97
C SER A 232 16.81 -23.40 -78.71
N ASP A 233 16.95 -22.98 -77.44
CA ASP A 233 17.14 -21.59 -77.03
C ASP A 233 18.48 -21.00 -77.47
N ILE A 234 19.46 -21.85 -77.80
CA ILE A 234 20.80 -21.44 -78.24
C ILE A 234 21.18 -22.10 -79.57
N PRO A 235 21.95 -21.41 -80.42
CA PRO A 235 22.41 -21.99 -81.67
C PRO A 235 23.41 -23.13 -81.41
N ALA A 236 23.34 -24.18 -82.23
CA ALA A 236 24.31 -25.25 -82.24
C ALA A 236 25.73 -24.72 -82.57
N PRO A 237 26.79 -25.23 -81.92
CA PRO A 237 28.16 -24.78 -82.17
C PRO A 237 28.62 -25.16 -83.58
N ALA A 238 29.27 -24.24 -84.28
CA ALA A 238 29.78 -24.48 -85.65
C ALA A 238 30.79 -25.64 -85.74
N ARG A 239 31.49 -25.94 -84.64
CA ARG A 239 32.32 -27.14 -84.47
C ARG A 239 31.95 -27.81 -83.17
N ARG A 240 31.26 -28.95 -83.26
CA ARG A 240 30.87 -29.76 -82.10
C ARG A 240 32.09 -30.38 -81.44
N SER A 241 32.11 -30.37 -80.11
CA SER A 241 33.10 -31.12 -79.33
C SER A 241 32.73 -32.61 -79.35
N ILE A 242 33.73 -33.50 -79.30
CA ILE A 242 33.51 -34.95 -79.19
C ILE A 242 32.81 -35.30 -77.88
N ALA A 243 32.99 -34.48 -76.84
CA ALA A 243 32.38 -34.66 -75.52
C ALA A 243 31.12 -33.81 -75.32
N ASP A 244 30.55 -33.25 -76.39
CA ASP A 244 29.31 -32.50 -76.30
C ASP A 244 28.12 -33.45 -76.16
N GLY A 245 27.48 -33.44 -74.99
CA GLY A 245 26.31 -34.25 -74.68
C GLY A 245 24.99 -33.49 -74.79
N GLN A 246 25.02 -32.23 -75.24
CA GLN A 246 23.84 -31.38 -75.28
C GLN A 246 23.14 -31.47 -76.65
N ASN A 247 21.83 -31.71 -76.64
CA ASN A 247 21.01 -31.63 -77.83
C ASN A 247 20.56 -30.17 -78.04
N TYR A 248 20.78 -29.63 -79.25
CA TYR A 248 20.46 -28.26 -79.66
C TYR A 248 19.18 -28.15 -80.50
N GLY A 249 18.43 -29.25 -80.64
CA GLY A 249 17.25 -29.36 -81.49
C GLY A 249 17.52 -29.88 -82.90
N ASP A 250 18.74 -30.32 -83.17
CA ASP A 250 19.20 -30.83 -84.48
C ASP A 250 19.57 -32.32 -84.47
N ASP A 251 19.43 -33.02 -83.34
CA ASP A 251 19.61 -34.47 -83.27
C ASP A 251 18.48 -35.20 -84.03
N ALA A 252 18.84 -36.30 -84.68
CA ALA A 252 17.90 -37.16 -85.38
C ALA A 252 17.07 -38.03 -84.41
N ASP A 253 15.83 -38.32 -84.77
CA ASP A 253 14.97 -39.22 -83.99
C ASP A 253 15.51 -40.67 -84.01
N ALA A 254 15.15 -41.45 -82.99
CA ALA A 254 15.56 -42.85 -82.87
C ALA A 254 15.12 -43.68 -84.09
N GLN A 255 13.96 -43.37 -84.68
CA GLN A 255 13.46 -44.08 -85.85
C GLN A 255 14.37 -43.89 -87.07
N THR A 256 14.85 -42.66 -87.33
CA THR A 256 15.68 -42.37 -88.50
C THR A 256 17.10 -42.93 -88.35
N LEU A 257 17.58 -43.12 -87.12
CA LEU A 257 18.84 -43.80 -86.84
C LEU A 257 18.76 -45.32 -87.09
N LEU A 258 17.62 -45.95 -86.76
CA LEU A 258 17.40 -47.38 -87.00
C LEU A 258 17.13 -47.69 -88.47
N TYR A 259 16.47 -46.77 -89.17
CA TYR A 259 16.07 -46.90 -90.56
C TYR A 259 16.58 -45.69 -91.36
N PRO A 260 17.89 -45.66 -91.69
CA PRO A 260 18.46 -44.53 -92.42
C PRO A 260 17.87 -44.44 -93.83
N GLU A 261 17.66 -43.22 -94.29
CA GLU A 261 17.18 -42.94 -95.64
C GLU A 261 18.25 -43.19 -96.71
N GLU A 262 17.83 -43.30 -97.97
CA GLU A 262 18.67 -43.72 -99.09
C GLU A 262 19.96 -42.86 -99.24
N PHE A 263 19.85 -41.55 -99.02
CA PHE A 263 20.96 -40.61 -99.17
C PHE A 263 21.81 -40.40 -97.91
N ALA A 264 21.44 -41.01 -96.78
CA ALA A 264 22.21 -40.88 -95.53
C ALA A 264 23.64 -41.43 -95.67
N SER A 265 23.80 -42.49 -96.49
CA SER A 265 25.12 -43.08 -96.81
C SER A 265 26.06 -42.13 -97.55
N SER A 266 25.50 -41.18 -98.30
CA SER A 266 26.23 -40.14 -99.03
C SER A 266 26.55 -38.91 -98.16
N GLY A 267 26.15 -38.94 -96.88
CA GLY A 267 26.35 -37.83 -95.93
C GLY A 267 25.36 -36.68 -96.09
N VAL A 268 24.26 -36.88 -96.83
CA VAL A 268 23.19 -35.88 -96.98
C VAL A 268 22.19 -36.05 -95.85
N SER A 269 21.91 -34.96 -95.13
CA SER A 269 20.94 -34.99 -94.02
C SER A 269 19.50 -34.87 -94.53
N ASN A 270 18.52 -35.46 -93.84
CA ASN A 270 17.12 -35.36 -94.26
C ASN A 270 16.58 -33.91 -94.18
N ALA A 271 17.06 -33.13 -93.20
CA ALA A 271 16.74 -31.71 -93.08
C ALA A 271 17.03 -30.94 -94.38
N GLU A 272 18.07 -31.33 -95.11
CA GLU A 272 18.47 -30.68 -96.37
C GLU A 272 17.43 -30.78 -97.49
N PHE A 273 16.58 -31.82 -97.48
CA PHE A 273 15.50 -31.99 -98.45
C PHE A 273 14.28 -31.11 -98.17
N GLY A 274 14.05 -30.73 -96.91
CA GLY A 274 12.96 -29.87 -96.47
C GLY A 274 13.33 -28.39 -96.33
N GLU A 275 14.61 -28.04 -96.46
CA GLU A 275 15.05 -26.64 -96.43
C GLU A 275 14.55 -25.87 -97.67
N PRO A 276 14.07 -24.62 -97.50
CA PRO A 276 13.65 -23.79 -98.62
C PRO A 276 14.86 -23.44 -99.50
N ARG A 277 14.70 -23.58 -100.82
CA ARG A 277 15.75 -23.32 -101.81
C ARG A 277 15.29 -22.31 -102.85
N ASP A 278 16.26 -21.60 -103.42
CA ASP A 278 16.00 -20.66 -104.51
C ASP A 278 15.55 -21.39 -105.78
N LYS A 279 14.66 -20.74 -106.53
CA LYS A 279 14.15 -21.24 -107.81
C LYS A 279 15.25 -21.63 -108.80
N LYS A 280 16.30 -20.80 -108.93
CA LYS A 280 17.46 -21.07 -109.81
C LYS A 280 18.27 -22.28 -109.34
N TYR A 281 18.36 -22.48 -108.02
CA TYR A 281 19.05 -23.62 -107.45
C TYR A 281 18.32 -24.91 -107.79
N LEU A 282 17.01 -24.96 -107.60
CA LEU A 282 16.19 -26.13 -107.91
C LEU A 282 16.18 -26.44 -109.40
N GLN A 283 16.05 -25.44 -110.27
CA GLN A 283 16.17 -25.63 -111.72
C GLN A 283 17.52 -26.27 -112.10
N GLY A 284 18.63 -25.72 -111.61
CA GLY A 284 19.96 -26.23 -111.91
C GLY A 284 20.25 -27.60 -111.30
N LEU A 285 19.65 -27.92 -110.14
CA LEU A 285 19.79 -29.22 -109.49
C LEU A 285 19.11 -30.32 -110.32
N PHE A 286 17.85 -30.15 -110.68
CA PHE A 286 17.10 -31.16 -111.42
C PHE A 286 17.56 -31.31 -112.88
N GLN A 287 18.05 -30.25 -113.51
CA GLN A 287 18.76 -30.35 -114.79
C GLN A 287 20.00 -31.25 -114.70
N LYS A 288 20.83 -31.07 -113.66
CA LYS A 288 22.02 -31.93 -113.44
C LYS A 288 21.67 -33.38 -113.13
N ILE A 289 20.51 -33.64 -112.51
CA ILE A 289 20.00 -34.99 -112.25
C ILE A 289 19.55 -35.67 -113.55
N GLY A 290 19.22 -34.89 -114.60
CA GLY A 290 18.77 -35.39 -115.90
C GLY A 290 17.28 -35.14 -116.18
N HIS A 291 16.60 -34.34 -115.36
CA HIS A 291 15.21 -33.93 -115.55
C HIS A 291 15.15 -32.50 -116.11
N GLU A 292 15.48 -32.35 -117.39
CA GLU A 292 15.34 -31.08 -118.10
C GLU A 292 13.88 -30.86 -118.52
N VAL A 293 13.30 -29.75 -118.06
CA VAL A 293 11.90 -29.36 -118.32
C VAL A 293 11.90 -27.98 -119.02
N PRO A 294 11.02 -27.73 -120.01
CA PRO A 294 10.87 -26.40 -120.61
C PRO A 294 10.56 -25.32 -119.57
N ASP A 295 11.05 -24.10 -119.79
CA ASP A 295 10.88 -22.99 -118.82
C ASP A 295 9.40 -22.70 -118.49
N GLU A 296 8.49 -22.88 -119.46
CA GLU A 296 7.04 -22.67 -119.25
C GLU A 296 6.44 -23.70 -118.27
N ASP A 297 6.78 -24.96 -118.43
CA ASP A 297 6.33 -26.04 -117.55
C ASP A 297 7.00 -25.94 -116.18
N PHE A 298 8.26 -25.49 -116.14
CA PHE A 298 8.99 -25.24 -114.89
C PHE A 298 8.30 -24.18 -114.01
N GLU A 299 7.79 -23.10 -114.59
CA GLU A 299 7.03 -22.07 -113.86
C GLU A 299 5.76 -22.64 -113.22
N LEU A 300 5.09 -23.57 -113.90
CA LEU A 300 3.89 -24.21 -113.37
C LEU A 300 4.23 -25.18 -112.24
N ILE A 301 5.25 -26.03 -112.42
CA ILE A 301 5.72 -26.95 -111.37
C ILE A 301 6.20 -26.14 -110.15
N TRP A 302 6.91 -25.03 -110.36
CA TRP A 302 7.34 -24.13 -109.30
C TRP A 302 6.14 -23.56 -108.53
N LYS A 303 5.11 -23.06 -109.23
CA LYS A 303 3.89 -22.56 -108.60
C LYS A 303 3.22 -23.63 -107.74
N GLN A 304 3.07 -24.85 -108.26
CA GLN A 304 2.52 -25.97 -107.49
C GLN A 304 3.36 -26.27 -106.24
N ALA A 305 4.70 -26.34 -106.38
CA ALA A 305 5.61 -26.60 -105.28
C ALA A 305 5.62 -25.48 -104.22
N THR A 306 5.40 -24.22 -104.59
CA THR A 306 5.28 -23.12 -103.62
C THR A 306 3.94 -23.07 -102.91
N HIS A 307 2.91 -23.71 -103.47
CA HIS A 307 1.59 -23.81 -102.87
C HIS A 307 1.47 -25.06 -101.96
N SER A 308 2.35 -26.06 -102.11
CA SER A 308 2.38 -27.19 -101.19
C SER A 308 2.93 -26.78 -99.82
N VAL A 309 2.15 -27.05 -98.76
CA VAL A 309 2.50 -26.77 -97.36
C VAL A 309 2.97 -28.05 -96.65
N ARG A 310 3.59 -28.97 -97.39
CA ARG A 310 4.00 -30.27 -96.84
C ARG A 310 5.32 -30.15 -96.08
N TYR A 311 6.32 -29.48 -96.67
CA TYR A 311 7.63 -29.32 -96.06
C TYR A 311 7.98 -27.86 -95.78
N THR A 312 7.63 -26.93 -96.68
CA THR A 312 7.86 -25.48 -96.49
C THR A 312 6.57 -24.67 -96.33
N SER A 313 6.71 -23.43 -95.84
CA SER A 313 5.62 -22.45 -95.81
C SER A 313 5.24 -21.96 -97.21
N VAL A 314 3.99 -21.50 -97.37
CA VAL A 314 3.46 -20.95 -98.64
C VAL A 314 4.40 -19.90 -99.23
N GLY A 315 4.73 -20.06 -100.52
CA GLY A 315 5.63 -19.17 -101.26
C GLY A 315 7.10 -19.58 -101.27
N GLN A 316 7.47 -20.62 -100.51
CA GLN A 316 8.78 -21.27 -100.57
C GLN A 316 8.63 -22.69 -101.07
N ALA A 317 9.69 -23.25 -101.67
CA ALA A 317 9.73 -24.64 -102.08
C ALA A 317 11.04 -25.28 -101.65
N SER A 318 10.95 -26.49 -101.12
CA SER A 318 12.09 -27.35 -100.82
C SER A 318 12.40 -28.31 -101.99
N ILE A 319 13.48 -29.08 -101.86
CA ILE A 319 13.80 -30.15 -102.83
C ILE A 319 12.69 -31.19 -102.86
N ALA A 320 12.12 -31.52 -101.69
CA ALA A 320 11.03 -32.49 -101.57
C ALA A 320 9.73 -31.98 -102.18
N ASP A 321 9.33 -30.73 -101.91
CA ASP A 321 8.12 -30.13 -102.50
C ASP A 321 8.21 -30.09 -104.03
N TYR A 322 9.38 -29.69 -104.57
CA TYR A 322 9.60 -29.65 -106.00
C TYR A 322 9.60 -31.05 -106.64
N ARG A 323 10.24 -32.04 -106.00
CA ARG A 323 10.22 -33.44 -106.45
C ARG A 323 8.79 -33.98 -106.54
N ASP A 324 7.98 -33.73 -105.51
CA ASP A 324 6.60 -34.22 -105.47
C ASP A 324 5.75 -33.55 -106.56
N ALA A 325 5.90 -32.23 -106.76
CA ALA A 325 5.23 -31.51 -107.85
C ALA A 325 5.70 -31.97 -109.25
N LEU A 326 6.99 -32.28 -109.40
CA LEU A 326 7.54 -32.82 -110.65
C LEU A 326 7.01 -34.23 -110.94
N ASN A 327 6.85 -35.06 -109.91
CA ASN A 327 6.24 -36.39 -110.05
C ASN A 327 4.78 -36.26 -110.50
N ASP A 328 4.00 -35.35 -109.90
CA ASP A 328 2.62 -35.08 -110.31
C ASP A 328 2.52 -34.63 -111.78
N PHE A 329 3.46 -33.79 -112.23
CA PHE A 329 3.54 -33.36 -113.62
C PHE A 329 3.83 -34.55 -114.57
N PHE A 330 4.81 -35.40 -114.25
CA PHE A 330 5.12 -36.56 -115.08
C PHE A 330 3.99 -37.60 -115.07
N GLU A 331 3.28 -37.78 -113.96
CA GLU A 331 2.08 -38.61 -113.91
C GLU A 331 0.97 -38.06 -114.83
N ALA A 332 0.74 -36.74 -114.82
CA ALA A 332 -0.24 -36.10 -115.69
C ALA A 332 0.16 -36.23 -117.18
N GLN A 333 1.44 -36.08 -117.50
CA GLN A 333 1.98 -36.28 -118.84
C GLN A 333 1.80 -37.72 -119.33
N GLY A 334 2.07 -38.71 -118.47
CA GLY A 334 1.92 -40.14 -118.78
C GLY A 334 0.46 -40.57 -119.00
N ARG A 335 -0.51 -39.89 -118.36
CA ARG A 335 -1.96 -40.13 -118.53
C ARG A 335 -2.54 -39.53 -119.83
N GLY A 336 -1.77 -38.73 -120.56
CA GLY A 336 -2.14 -38.17 -121.87
C GLY A 336 -2.52 -36.68 -121.84
N PRO A 337 -2.78 -36.07 -123.02
CA PRO A 337 -2.85 -34.62 -123.18
C PRO A 337 -4.02 -33.96 -122.44
N ALA A 338 -5.13 -34.68 -122.25
CA ALA A 338 -6.29 -34.17 -121.50
C ALA A 338 -6.00 -34.03 -119.99
N ALA A 339 -5.24 -34.98 -119.42
CA ALA A 339 -4.86 -34.94 -118.00
C ALA A 339 -3.83 -33.83 -117.74
N LEU A 340 -2.90 -33.61 -118.67
CA LEU A 340 -1.93 -32.53 -118.59
C LEU A 340 -2.62 -31.15 -118.64
N GLN A 341 -3.61 -30.96 -119.52
CA GLN A 341 -4.40 -29.71 -119.55
C GLN A 341 -5.19 -29.47 -118.26
N GLN A 342 -5.77 -30.53 -117.69
CA GLN A 342 -6.46 -30.44 -116.40
C GLN A 342 -5.50 -30.02 -115.28
N TRP A 343 -4.31 -30.64 -115.21
CA TRP A 343 -3.28 -30.28 -114.24
C TRP A 343 -2.82 -28.83 -114.41
N GLN A 344 -2.51 -28.39 -115.64
CA GLN A 344 -2.10 -27.01 -115.94
C GLN A 344 -3.18 -26.00 -115.51
N SER A 345 -4.46 -26.29 -115.79
CA SER A 345 -5.58 -25.43 -115.38
C SER A 345 -5.75 -25.38 -113.86
N GLY A 346 -5.53 -26.50 -113.16
CA GLY A 346 -5.59 -26.57 -111.70
C GLY A 346 -4.49 -25.74 -111.06
N VAL A 347 -3.25 -25.89 -111.53
CA VAL A 347 -2.10 -25.14 -111.02
C VAL A 347 -2.20 -23.63 -111.32
N GLN A 348 -2.80 -23.25 -112.44
CA GLN A 348 -3.04 -21.83 -112.76
C GLN A 348 -4.14 -21.19 -111.90
N SER A 349 -5.02 -21.99 -111.31
CA SER A 349 -6.11 -21.54 -110.44
C SER A 349 -5.73 -21.44 -108.95
N MET A 350 -4.58 -22.02 -108.59
CA MET A 350 -3.94 -21.93 -107.28
C MET A 350 -3.11 -20.64 -107.19
#